data_AF-A0A7W8ZS67-F1
#
_entry.id   AF-A0A7W8ZS67-F1
#
_cell.length_a   1.000
_cell.length_b   1.000
_cell.length_c   1.000
_cell.angle_alpha   90.00
_cell.angle_beta   90.00
_cell.angle_gamma   90.00
#
_symmetry.space_group_name_H-M   'P 1'
#
loop_
_entity.id
_entity.type
_entity.pdbx_description
1 polymer ?
#
loop_
_entity_poly.entity_id
_entity_poly.type
_entity_poly.pdbx_seq_one_letter_code
_entity_poly.pdbx_strand_id
1 'polypeptide(L)'
;MEENDFVSIWLEESGNPAIEELNKLNLDVADKTANILADKGLSENDLSVSLDINPDEIKRWLTGRHTFSMKTINEINGILADYSTGTINKS
;
A
#
# COMPACT_ATOMS: atom_id res chain seq x y z
N MET A 1 -14.68 -35.69 0.56
CA MET A 1 -13.20 -35.65 0.58
C MET A 1 -12.86 -34.21 0.91
N GLU A 2 -12.56 -33.95 2.17
CA GLU A 2 -12.25 -32.59 2.69
C GLU A 2 -10.81 -32.26 2.30
N GLU A 3 -10.62 -31.66 1.13
CA GLU A 3 -9.29 -31.31 0.60
C GLU A 3 -8.82 -29.89 0.99
N ASN A 4 -9.41 -29.26 2.02
CA ASN A 4 -9.10 -27.87 2.37
C ASN A 4 -8.66 -27.65 3.84
N ASP A 5 -8.29 -28.70 4.57
CA ASP A 5 -7.96 -28.57 6.00
C ASP A 5 -6.45 -28.50 6.29
N PHE A 6 -5.60 -29.13 5.47
CA PHE A 6 -4.15 -29.19 5.73
C PHE A 6 -3.42 -27.84 5.56
N VAL A 7 -3.87 -26.99 4.63
CA VAL A 7 -3.27 -25.67 4.41
C VAL A 7 -3.68 -24.69 5.52
N SER A 8 -4.92 -24.80 5.98
CA SER A 8 -5.47 -23.98 7.07
C SER A 8 -4.81 -24.31 8.41
N ILE A 9 -4.61 -25.60 8.72
CA ILE A 9 -3.90 -26.06 9.93
C ILE A 9 -2.45 -25.57 9.95
N TRP A 10 -1.76 -25.53 8.80
CA TRP A 10 -0.38 -25.05 8.72
C TRP A 10 -0.25 -23.52 8.82
N LEU A 11 -1.23 -22.77 8.31
CA LEU A 11 -1.26 -21.30 8.42
C LEU A 11 -1.58 -20.83 9.85
N GLU A 12 -2.37 -21.62 10.59
CA GLU A 12 -2.77 -21.31 11.97
C GLU A 12 -1.64 -21.59 12.98
N GLU A 13 -0.81 -22.61 12.74
CA GLU A 13 0.29 -22.99 13.64
C GLU A 13 1.62 -22.26 13.35
N SER A 14 1.81 -21.71 12.14
CA SER A 14 3.02 -21.00 11.71
C SER A 14 2.69 -19.77 10.87
N GLY A 15 1.87 -18.86 11.39
CA GLY A 15 1.62 -17.58 10.74
C GLY A 15 2.95 -16.93 10.34
N ASN A 16 3.16 -16.73 9.03
CA ASN A 16 4.43 -16.21 8.54
C ASN A 16 4.58 -14.75 9.02
N PRO A 17 5.47 -14.45 9.99
CA PRO A 17 5.57 -13.11 10.56
C PRO A 17 5.86 -12.05 9.50
N ALA A 18 6.53 -12.43 8.40
CA ALA A 18 6.79 -11.53 7.28
C ALA A 18 5.52 -11.08 6.54
N ILE A 19 4.47 -11.91 6.48
CA ILE A 19 3.18 -11.54 5.85
C ILE A 19 2.45 -10.54 6.75
N GLU A 20 2.44 -10.77 8.07
CA GLU A 20 1.82 -9.85 9.01
C GLU A 20 2.54 -8.50 9.06
N GLU A 21 3.88 -8.51 9.06
CA GLU A 21 4.68 -7.28 8.97
C GLU A 21 4.42 -6.51 7.68
N LEU A 22 4.35 -7.20 6.53
CA LEU A 22 4.05 -6.54 5.25
C LEU A 22 2.63 -5.94 5.24
N ASN A 23 1.66 -6.61 5.83
CA ASN A 23 0.29 -6.08 5.96
C ASN A 23 0.26 -4.85 6.87
N LYS A 24 0.93 -4.90 8.02
CA LYS A 24 1.05 -3.76 8.95
C LYS A 24 1.72 -2.57 8.26
N LEU A 25 2.81 -2.81 7.53
CA LEU A 25 3.49 -1.78 6.78
C LEU A 25 2.60 -1.17 5.69
N ASN A 26 1.85 -2.00 4.96
CA ASN A 26 0.90 -1.55 3.96
C ASN A 26 -0.16 -0.61 4.56
N LEU A 27 -0.74 -0.97 5.70
CA LEU A 27 -1.73 -0.16 6.40
C LEU A 27 -1.12 1.17 6.90
N ASP A 28 0.04 1.13 7.53
CA ASP A 28 0.73 2.34 8.02
C ASP A 28 1.07 3.30 6.88
N VAL A 29 1.57 2.78 5.76
CA VAL A 29 1.89 3.59 4.58
C VAL A 29 0.62 4.11 3.90
N ALA A 30 -0.46 3.33 3.86
CA ALA A 30 -1.76 3.79 3.36
C ALA A 30 -2.32 4.96 4.18
N ASP A 31 -2.27 4.87 5.51
CA ASP A 31 -2.71 5.94 6.42
C ASP A 31 -1.85 7.21 6.24
N LYS A 32 -0.53 7.06 6.17
CA LYS A 32 0.38 8.18 5.87
C LYS A 32 0.10 8.81 4.51
N THR A 33 -0.17 7.98 3.51
CA THR A 33 -0.52 8.43 2.16
C THR A 33 -1.79 9.27 2.20
N ALA A 34 -2.87 8.78 2.80
CA ALA A 34 -4.13 9.50 2.91
C ALA A 34 -3.94 10.88 3.58
N ASN A 35 -3.13 10.93 4.64
CA ASN A 35 -2.81 12.18 5.33
C ASN A 35 -2.01 13.16 4.45
N ILE A 36 -0.98 12.69 3.75
CA ILE A 36 -0.18 13.56 2.86
C ILE A 36 -1.00 14.05 1.67
N LEU A 37 -1.83 13.19 1.07
CA LEU A 37 -2.73 13.58 0.00
C LEU A 37 -3.71 14.65 0.47
N ALA A 38 -4.32 14.47 1.66
CA ALA A 38 -5.22 15.46 2.25
C ALA A 38 -4.53 16.79 2.57
N ASP A 39 -3.31 16.76 3.13
CA ASP A 39 -2.50 17.96 3.44
C ASP A 39 -2.13 18.76 2.18
N LYS A 40 -1.80 18.05 1.09
CA LYS A 40 -1.39 18.65 -0.18
C LYS A 40 -2.57 18.99 -1.10
N GLY A 41 -3.79 18.58 -0.75
CA GLY A 41 -4.96 18.70 -1.62
C GLY A 41 -4.88 17.84 -2.88
N LEU A 42 -4.13 16.74 -2.82
CA LEU A 42 -3.99 15.76 -3.91
C LEU A 42 -5.05 14.67 -3.78
N SER A 43 -5.44 14.10 -4.92
CA SER A 43 -6.37 12.97 -4.98
C SER A 43 -5.63 11.64 -5.14
N GLU A 44 -6.34 10.53 -4.91
CA GLU A 44 -5.85 9.19 -5.20
C GLU A 44 -5.51 9.01 -6.69
N ASN A 45 -6.15 9.79 -7.56
CA ASN A 45 -5.87 9.80 -9.00
C ASN A 45 -4.49 10.42 -9.29
N ASP A 46 -4.12 11.51 -8.60
CA ASP A 46 -2.81 12.14 -8.77
C ASP A 46 -1.68 11.18 -8.36
N LEU A 47 -1.90 10.42 -7.28
CA LEU A 47 -0.98 9.37 -6.84
C LEU A 47 -0.91 8.23 -7.86
N SER A 48 -2.05 7.80 -8.38
CA SER A 48 -2.16 6.78 -9.43
C SER A 48 -1.35 7.15 -10.68
N VAL A 49 -1.47 8.40 -11.15
CA VAL A 49 -0.69 8.92 -12.29
C VAL A 49 0.80 8.92 -11.99
N SER A 50 1.19 9.28 -10.76
CA SER A 50 2.60 9.35 -10.37
C SER A 50 3.27 7.97 -10.25
N LEU A 51 2.49 6.96 -9.87
CA LEU A 51 2.94 5.57 -9.70
C LEU A 51 2.74 4.68 -10.93
N ASP A 52 2.00 5.15 -11.94
CA ASP A 52 1.49 4.31 -13.03
C ASP A 52 0.70 3.08 -12.53
N ILE A 53 -0.09 3.27 -11.47
CA ILE A 53 -0.94 2.24 -10.86
C ILE A 53 -2.41 2.60 -11.10
N ASN A 54 -3.28 1.60 -11.28
CA ASN A 54 -4.70 1.85 -11.48
C ASN A 54 -5.32 2.59 -10.26
N PRO A 55 -6.11 3.66 -10.46
CA PRO A 55 -6.73 4.39 -9.35
C PRO A 55 -7.67 3.52 -8.50
N ASP A 56 -8.31 2.50 -9.06
CA ASP A 56 -9.12 1.53 -8.29
C ASP A 56 -8.25 0.68 -7.36
N GLU A 57 -7.01 0.36 -7.75
CA GLU A 57 -6.07 -0.38 -6.90
C GLU A 57 -5.57 0.50 -5.75
N ILE A 58 -5.23 1.75 -6.02
CA ILE A 58 -4.88 2.73 -4.98
C ILE A 58 -6.02 2.88 -3.99
N LYS A 59 -7.26 3.02 -4.46
CA LYS A 59 -8.44 3.14 -3.59
C LYS A 59 -8.67 1.89 -2.74
N ARG A 60 -8.50 0.69 -3.32
CA ARG A 60 -8.61 -0.57 -2.56
C ARG A 60 -7.51 -0.69 -1.53
N TRP A 61 -6.30 -0.26 -1.85
CA TRP A 61 -5.18 -0.27 -0.92
C TRP A 61 -5.39 0.71 0.24
N LEU A 62 -5.81 1.94 -0.03
CA LEU A 62 -6.14 2.95 0.99
C LEU A 62 -7.29 2.53 1.91
N THR A 63 -8.19 1.66 1.43
CA THR A 63 -9.28 1.10 2.23
C THR A 63 -8.92 -0.23 2.91
N GLY A 64 -7.66 -0.66 2.83
CA GLY A 64 -7.17 -1.91 3.42
C GLY A 64 -7.67 -3.18 2.72
N ARG A 65 -8.30 -3.06 1.54
CA ARG A 65 -8.85 -4.17 0.73
C ARG A 65 -7.84 -4.74 -0.26
N HIS A 66 -6.66 -4.14 -0.35
CA HIS A 66 -5.56 -4.59 -1.18
C HIS A 66 -4.24 -4.33 -0.45
N THR A 67 -3.24 -5.18 -0.70
CA THR A 67 -1.89 -5.05 -0.14
C THR A 67 -0.91 -5.08 -1.29
N PHE A 68 -0.05 -4.07 -1.36
CA PHE A 68 1.02 -4.00 -2.33
C PHE A 68 2.27 -4.74 -1.87
N SER A 69 3.12 -5.05 -2.85
CA SER A 69 4.45 -5.61 -2.60
C SER A 69 5.34 -4.60 -1.87
N MET A 70 6.35 -5.09 -1.16
CA MET A 70 7.36 -4.23 -0.52
C MET A 70 8.03 -3.26 -1.50
N LYS A 71 8.25 -3.69 -2.75
CA LYS A 71 8.82 -2.84 -3.80
C LYS A 71 7.93 -1.64 -4.08
N THR A 72 6.65 -1.89 -4.31
CA THR A 72 5.64 -0.85 -4.58
C THR A 72 5.47 0.10 -3.40
N ILE A 73 5.49 -0.43 -2.17
CA ILE A 73 5.45 0.40 -0.96
C ILE A 73 6.66 1.35 -0.87
N ASN A 74 7.85 0.88 -1.25
CA ASN A 74 9.03 1.75 -1.32
C ASN A 74 8.91 2.82 -2.41
N GLU A 75 8.34 2.49 -3.57
CA GLU A 75 8.06 3.45 -4.65
C GLU A 75 7.06 4.53 -4.18
N ILE A 76 5.99 4.13 -3.50
CA ILE A 76 5.02 5.04 -2.87
C ILE A 76 5.72 5.97 -1.88
N ASN A 77 6.52 5.42 -0.96
CA ASN A 77 7.25 6.23 0.03
C ASN A 77 8.19 7.25 -0.62
N GLY A 78 8.82 6.90 -1.75
CA GLY A 78 9.64 7.83 -2.54
C GLY A 78 8.82 9.03 -3.03
N ILE A 79 7.67 8.76 -3.68
CA ILE A 79 6.79 9.81 -4.19
C ILE A 79 6.21 10.68 -3.06
N LEU A 80 5.84 10.07 -1.93
CA LEU A 80 5.36 10.82 -0.77
C LEU A 80 6.43 11.73 -0.16
N ALA A 81 7.70 11.30 -0.18
CA ALA A 81 8.81 12.14 0.23
C ALA A 81 9.00 13.32 -0.73
N ASP A 82 8.82 13.11 -2.04
CA ASP A 82 8.85 14.19 -3.04
C ASP A 82 7.72 15.21 -2.82
N TYR A 83 6.51 14.74 -2.52
CA TYR A 83 5.38 15.60 -2.17
C TYR A 83 5.63 16.40 -0.88
N SER A 84 6.27 15.78 0.11
CA SER A 84 6.59 16.41 1.40
C SER A 84 7.68 17.47 1.26
N THR A 85 8.69 17.23 0.42
CA THR A 85 9.85 18.13 0.22
C THR A 85 9.57 19.26 -0.78
N GLY A 86 8.45 19.24 -1.50
CA GLY A 86 8.09 20.30 -2.45
C GLY A 86 8.87 20.25 -3.77
N THR A 87 9.60 19.16 -4.03
CA THR A 87 10.31 18.94 -5.30
C THR A 87 9.33 18.40 -6.35
N ILE A 88 8.28 19.17 -6.66
CA ILE A 88 7.48 18.89 -7.85
C ILE A 88 8.22 19.42 -9.07
N ASN A 89 9.14 18.62 -9.61
CA ASN A 89 9.71 18.87 -10.94
C ASN A 89 8.58 18.70 -11.97
N LYS A 90 7.84 19.78 -12.22
CA LYS A 90 7.00 19.95 -13.39
C LYS A 90 7.95 20.19 -14.57
N SER A 91 8.24 19.13 -15.33
CA SER A 91 8.80 19.25 -16.69
C SER A 91 7.71 19.63 -17.68
#